data_AF-A0A817RRP5-F1
#
_entry.id   AF-A0A817RRP5-F1
#
_cell.length_a   1.000
_cell.length_b   1.000
_cell.length_c   1.000
_cell.angle_alpha   90.00
_cell.angle_beta   90.00
_cell.angle_gamma   90.00
#
_symmetry.space_group_name_H-M   'P 1'
#
loop_
_entity.id
_entity.type
_entity.pdbx_description
1 polymer ?
#
loop_
_entity_poly.entity_id
_entity_poly.type
_entity_poly.pdbx_seq_one_letter_code
_entity_poly.pdbx_strand_id
1 'polypeptide(L)'
;MNNYKGTKTEWLPYIKFQSDRYTRNLVDAGNGKFNLMILCWAESQGSSIHDHTNSHCFLKCLQGTLIETRYAWPIIENEESMNILSRTQLTEGQVAYINDSIGLHRVENPSHTEGTITLHLYIPPFDHCNVFNERTSRMNKIKMTFHSVRGQLTRNE
;
A
#
# COMPACT_ATOMS: atom_id res chain seq x y z
N MET A 1 -12.35 10.41 -1.17
CA MET A 1 -11.71 9.93 0.09
C MET A 1 -11.52 11.01 1.15
N ASN A 2 -11.15 12.25 0.81
CA ASN A 2 -10.80 13.27 1.82
C ASN A 2 -11.88 13.51 2.90
N ASN A 3 -13.14 13.69 2.47
CA ASN A 3 -14.27 14.00 3.38
C ASN A 3 -14.74 12.82 4.23
N TYR A 4 -14.29 11.59 3.96
CA TYR A 4 -14.63 10.43 4.76
C TYR A 4 -13.91 10.53 6.11
N LYS A 5 -14.68 10.62 7.19
CA LYS A 5 -14.14 10.63 8.56
C LYS A 5 -14.00 9.20 9.10
N GLY A 6 -14.97 8.34 8.79
CA GLY A 6 -14.99 6.94 9.21
C GLY A 6 -15.05 6.76 10.73
N THR A 7 -15.44 5.58 11.20
CA THR A 7 -15.37 5.21 12.62
C THR A 7 -14.85 3.79 12.78
N LYS A 8 -14.06 3.51 13.83
CA LYS A 8 -13.43 2.18 14.05
C LYS A 8 -14.40 1.01 13.84
N THR A 9 -15.65 1.17 14.26
CA THR A 9 -16.72 0.18 14.10
C THR A 9 -17.01 -0.19 12.64
N GLU A 10 -16.99 0.76 11.71
CA GLU A 10 -17.30 0.53 10.28
C GLU A 10 -16.26 -0.35 9.59
N TRP A 11 -14.99 -0.21 9.98
CA TRP A 11 -13.87 -0.92 9.37
C TRP A 11 -13.38 -2.11 10.19
N LEU A 12 -13.86 -2.27 11.43
CA LEU A 12 -13.51 -3.38 12.33
C LEU A 12 -13.55 -4.76 11.65
N PRO A 13 -14.53 -5.11 10.79
CA PRO A 13 -14.55 -6.41 10.12
C PRO A 13 -13.33 -6.69 9.22
N TYR A 14 -12.67 -5.64 8.72
CA TYR A 14 -11.56 -5.74 7.77
C TYR A 14 -10.18 -5.55 8.42
N ILE A 15 -10.13 -5.21 9.71
CA ILE A 15 -8.87 -5.07 10.45
C ILE A 15 -8.35 -6.47 10.79
N LYS A 16 -7.38 -6.95 10.02
CA LYS A 16 -6.78 -8.29 10.18
C LYS A 16 -5.26 -8.19 10.13
N PHE A 17 -4.61 -7.92 11.26
CA PHE A 17 -3.14 -7.85 11.32
C PHE A 17 -2.48 -9.23 11.20
N GLN A 18 -1.24 -9.23 10.72
CA GLN A 18 -0.30 -10.35 10.80
C GLN A 18 1.04 -9.80 11.32
N SER A 19 1.78 -10.60 12.07
CA SER A 19 3.03 -10.17 12.70
C SER A 19 4.20 -10.11 11.71
N ASP A 20 4.20 -10.96 10.69
CA ASP A 20 5.32 -11.15 9.75
C ASP A 20 5.23 -10.26 8.50
N ARG A 21 4.04 -9.74 8.17
CA ARG A 21 3.80 -8.88 7.00
C ARG A 21 2.56 -8.01 7.18
N TYR A 22 2.51 -6.91 6.43
CA TYR A 22 1.27 -6.14 6.31
C TYR A 22 0.23 -6.95 5.54
N THR A 23 -1.05 -6.73 5.81
CA THR A 23 -2.14 -7.47 5.17
C THR A 23 -2.96 -6.60 4.25
N ARG A 24 -3.50 -7.19 3.18
CA ARG A 24 -4.40 -6.54 2.22
C ARG A 24 -5.79 -7.14 2.35
N ASN A 25 -6.75 -6.37 2.83
CA ASN A 25 -8.10 -6.83 3.15
C ASN A 25 -9.10 -6.19 2.20
N LEU A 26 -9.56 -6.94 1.21
CA LEU A 26 -10.47 -6.41 0.18
C LEU A 26 -11.82 -6.06 0.82
N VAL A 27 -12.23 -4.81 0.69
CA VAL A 27 -13.52 -4.30 1.17
C VAL A 27 -14.55 -4.43 0.06
N ASP A 28 -14.23 -3.91 -1.12
CA ASP A 28 -15.14 -3.91 -2.27
C ASP A 28 -14.36 -4.02 -3.59
N ALA A 29 -14.83 -4.87 -4.51
CA ALA A 29 -14.24 -5.06 -5.84
C ALA A 29 -14.82 -4.10 -6.90
N GLY A 30 -15.56 -3.08 -6.43
CA GLY A 30 -16.29 -2.14 -7.25
C GLY A 30 -17.28 -2.83 -8.19
N ASN A 31 -17.47 -2.17 -9.33
CA ASN A 31 -18.18 -2.70 -10.49
C ASN A 31 -17.18 -3.24 -11.54
N GLY A 32 -16.05 -3.79 -11.09
CA GLY A 32 -14.94 -4.22 -11.95
C GLY A 32 -14.00 -3.08 -12.38
N LYS A 33 -14.27 -1.83 -11.98
CA LYS A 33 -13.45 -0.66 -12.33
C LYS A 33 -12.47 -0.24 -11.24
N PHE A 34 -12.64 -0.71 -10.00
CA PHE A 34 -11.74 -0.37 -8.91
C PHE A 34 -11.69 -1.46 -7.86
N ASN A 35 -10.61 -1.48 -7.07
CA ASN A 35 -10.55 -2.22 -5.82
C ASN A 35 -10.42 -1.24 -4.65
N LEU A 36 -11.30 -1.37 -3.66
CA LEU A 36 -11.22 -0.69 -2.37
C LEU A 36 -10.79 -1.69 -1.31
N MET A 37 -9.72 -1.41 -0.58
CA MET A 37 -9.18 -2.34 0.41
C MET A 37 -8.59 -1.62 1.61
N ILE A 38 -8.58 -2.30 2.75
CA ILE A 38 -7.90 -1.86 3.96
C ILE A 38 -6.56 -2.58 4.07
N LEU A 39 -5.48 -1.83 4.26
CA LEU A 39 -4.19 -2.39 4.61
C LEU A 39 -3.92 -2.17 6.10
N CYS A 40 -3.47 -3.25 6.76
CA CYS A 40 -3.10 -3.25 8.17
C CYS A 40 -1.60 -3.48 8.29
N TRP A 41 -0.91 -2.52 8.89
CA TRP A 41 0.55 -2.50 9.06
C TRP A 41 0.86 -2.66 10.54
N ALA A 42 1.35 -3.83 10.95
CA ALA A 42 1.84 -4.00 12.31
C ALA A 42 3.08 -3.12 12.56
N GLU A 43 3.59 -3.15 13.78
CA GLU A 43 4.75 -2.37 14.19
C GLU A 43 5.93 -2.56 13.23
N SER A 44 6.55 -1.45 12.83
CA SER A 44 7.74 -1.41 11.96
C SER A 44 7.59 -2.06 10.58
N GLN A 45 6.38 -2.45 10.17
CA GLN A 45 6.17 -3.07 8.87
C GLN A 45 6.19 -2.05 7.74
N GLY A 46 6.72 -2.46 6.59
CA GLY A 46 6.75 -1.66 5.39
C GLY A 46 6.60 -2.50 4.13
N SER A 47 6.26 -1.84 3.04
CA SER A 47 6.23 -2.46 1.72
C SER A 47 7.63 -2.53 1.11
N SER A 48 7.78 -3.31 0.04
CA SER A 48 8.87 -3.09 -0.90
C SER A 48 8.68 -1.75 -1.64
N ILE A 49 9.73 -1.29 -2.33
CA ILE A 49 9.57 -0.23 -3.35
C ILE A 49 8.78 -0.85 -4.51
N HIS A 50 7.69 -0.23 -4.94
CA HIS A 50 6.81 -0.82 -5.96
C HIS A 50 6.13 0.21 -6.86
N ASP A 51 5.66 -0.29 -8.01
CA ASP A 51 4.80 0.42 -8.96
C ASP A 51 3.30 0.11 -8.75
N HIS A 52 2.46 0.67 -9.62
CA HIS A 52 1.01 0.55 -9.57
C HIS A 52 0.39 -0.01 -10.86
N THR A 53 1.21 -0.55 -11.78
CA THR A 53 0.74 -1.27 -12.99
C THR A 53 -0.27 -0.44 -13.78
N ASN A 54 0.11 0.78 -14.12
CA ASN A 54 -0.67 1.80 -14.83
C ASN A 54 -2.02 2.13 -14.18
N SER A 55 -2.14 1.92 -12.86
CA SER A 55 -3.34 2.24 -12.09
C SER A 55 -3.15 3.48 -11.22
N HIS A 56 -4.24 4.18 -10.98
CA HIS A 56 -4.34 5.22 -9.96
C HIS A 56 -4.35 4.58 -8.58
N CYS A 57 -3.56 5.10 -7.65
CA CYS A 57 -3.54 4.69 -6.25
C CYS A 57 -3.86 5.89 -5.36
N PHE A 58 -4.95 5.78 -4.61
CA PHE A 58 -5.25 6.70 -3.52
C PHE A 58 -5.08 5.96 -2.20
N LEU A 59 -4.38 6.60 -1.26
CA LEU A 59 -4.14 6.08 0.08
C LEU A 59 -4.68 7.10 1.09
N LYS A 60 -5.50 6.66 2.04
CA LYS A 60 -5.90 7.46 3.22
C LYS A 60 -5.41 6.79 4.49
N CYS A 61 -4.72 7.54 5.35
CA CYS A 61 -4.39 7.07 6.69
C CYS A 61 -5.66 7.10 7.56
N LEU A 62 -6.13 5.93 8.00
CA LEU A 62 -7.34 5.81 8.84
C LEU A 62 -7.01 5.84 10.34
N GLN A 63 -5.84 5.32 10.73
CA GLN A 63 -5.35 5.32 12.11
C GLN A 63 -3.84 5.20 12.09
N GLY A 64 -3.17 5.91 13.00
CA GLY A 64 -1.74 5.85 13.18
C GLY A 64 -1.00 6.82 12.26
N THR A 65 0.17 6.41 11.77
CA THR A 65 1.03 7.25 10.95
C THR A 65 1.79 6.39 9.96
N LEU A 66 2.03 6.92 8.76
CA LEU A 66 2.86 6.30 7.74
C LEU A 66 3.98 7.23 7.31
N ILE A 67 5.03 6.64 6.76
CA ILE A 67 6.01 7.31 5.92
C ILE A 67 5.83 6.80 4.50
N GLU A 68 5.56 7.69 3.56
CA GLU A 68 5.71 7.44 2.12
C GLU A 68 7.08 7.94 1.68
N THR A 69 7.88 7.06 1.08
CA THR A 69 9.12 7.43 0.39
C THR A 69 8.93 7.20 -1.09
N ARG A 70 9.04 8.24 -1.91
CA ARG A 70 8.91 8.16 -3.36
C ARG A 70 10.27 8.03 -4.02
N TYR A 71 10.33 7.26 -5.10
CA TYR A 71 11.55 6.99 -5.85
C TYR A 71 11.35 7.28 -7.32
N ALA A 72 12.42 7.69 -7.98
CA ALA A 72 12.47 7.75 -9.44
C ALA A 72 12.42 6.33 -10.02
N TRP A 73 11.95 6.22 -11.25
CA TRP A 73 12.15 5.00 -12.02
C TRP A 73 13.65 4.78 -12.27
N PRO A 74 14.15 3.54 -12.14
CA PRO A 74 15.55 3.26 -12.35
C PRO A 74 15.91 3.35 -13.83
N ILE A 75 17.15 3.71 -14.13
CA ILE A 75 17.69 3.63 -15.48
C ILE A 75 18.13 2.17 -15.70
N ILE A 76 17.54 1.51 -16.69
CA ILE A 76 17.61 0.05 -16.90
C ILE A 76 19.05 -0.48 -17.10
N GLU A 77 19.99 0.39 -17.43
CA GLU A 77 21.32 0.00 -17.91
C GLU A 77 22.32 -0.34 -16.80
N ASN A 78 22.08 0.06 -15.54
CA ASN A 78 23.03 -0.14 -14.45
C ASN A 78 22.37 -0.63 -13.15
N GLU A 79 23.06 -1.54 -12.45
CA GLU A 79 22.71 -1.88 -11.07
C GLU A 79 23.13 -0.74 -10.15
N GLU A 80 22.17 0.10 -9.80
CA GLU A 80 22.38 1.28 -8.96
C GLU A 80 21.34 1.35 -7.84
N SER A 81 21.66 2.14 -6.82
CA SER A 81 20.71 2.39 -5.74
C SER A 81 19.57 3.28 -6.21
N MET A 82 18.35 2.98 -5.75
CA MET A 82 17.14 3.72 -6.09
C MET A 82 17.23 5.17 -5.61
N ASN A 83 16.94 6.12 -6.50
CA ASN A 83 16.98 7.54 -6.18
C ASN A 83 15.69 7.99 -5.46
N ILE A 84 15.82 8.51 -4.23
CA ILE A 84 14.71 9.04 -3.45
C ILE A 84 14.33 10.43 -3.97
N LEU A 85 13.06 10.59 -4.34
CA LEU A 85 12.48 11.87 -4.74
C LEU A 85 11.95 12.67 -3.56
N SER A 86 11.27 11.99 -2.62
CA SER A 86 10.67 12.64 -1.46
C SER A 86 10.41 11.65 -0.34
N ARG A 87 10.34 12.17 0.88
CA ARG A 87 9.86 11.43 2.06
C ARG A 87 8.81 12.27 2.76
N THR A 88 7.63 11.71 2.96
CA THR A 88 6.48 12.43 3.49
C THR A 88 5.80 11.59 4.57
N GLN A 89 5.53 12.22 5.72
CA GLN A 89 4.74 11.60 6.77
C GLN A 89 3.25 11.84 6.52
N LEU A 90 2.44 10.80 6.63
CA LEU A 90 0.98 10.85 6.55
C LEU A 90 0.38 10.48 7.90
N THR A 91 -0.41 11.38 8.49
CA THR A 91 -1.13 11.16 9.74
C THR A 91 -2.62 10.92 9.49
N GLU A 92 -3.33 10.54 10.54
CA GLU A 92 -4.76 10.22 10.48
C GLU A 92 -5.59 11.26 9.71
N GLY A 93 -6.43 10.77 8.81
CA GLY A 93 -7.30 11.57 7.95
C GLY A 93 -6.64 12.05 6.65
N GLN A 94 -5.31 12.13 6.58
CA GLN A 94 -4.61 12.60 5.38
C GLN A 94 -4.71 11.59 4.22
N VAL A 95 -4.70 12.13 3.00
CA VAL A 95 -4.80 11.37 1.75
C VAL A 95 -3.58 11.65 0.88
N ALA A 96 -2.98 10.60 0.34
CA ALA A 96 -1.95 10.67 -0.69
C ALA A 96 -2.45 10.05 -2.01
N TYR A 97 -1.79 10.46 -3.10
CA TYR A 97 -2.05 9.97 -4.44
C TYR A 97 -0.73 9.67 -5.16
N ILE A 98 -0.71 8.56 -5.89
CA ILE A 98 0.39 8.17 -6.77
C ILE A 98 -0.13 7.38 -7.98
N ASN A 99 0.61 7.44 -9.07
CA ASN A 99 0.54 6.55 -10.21
C ASN A 99 1.95 6.42 -10.81
N ASP A 100 2.11 5.55 -11.81
CA ASP A 100 3.42 5.27 -12.41
C ASP A 100 4.08 6.48 -13.07
N SER A 101 3.31 7.48 -13.52
CA SER A 101 3.88 8.72 -14.07
C SER A 101 4.51 9.64 -13.01
N ILE A 102 4.13 9.47 -11.74
CA ILE A 102 4.70 10.22 -10.61
C ILE A 102 5.97 9.54 -10.10
N GLY A 103 5.99 8.21 -10.06
CA GLY A 103 7.14 7.43 -9.63
C GLY A 103 6.74 6.16 -8.88
N LEU A 104 7.73 5.58 -8.23
CA LEU A 104 7.60 4.40 -7.37
C LEU A 104 7.47 4.84 -5.91
N HIS A 105 6.97 3.98 -5.03
CA HIS A 105 7.04 4.29 -3.60
C HIS A 105 7.24 3.09 -2.68
N ARG A 106 7.68 3.39 -1.46
CA ARG A 106 7.64 2.52 -0.29
C ARG A 106 6.76 3.19 0.77
N VAL A 107 5.89 2.40 1.40
CA VAL A 107 5.01 2.84 2.49
C VAL A 107 5.35 2.05 3.75
N GLU A 108 5.56 2.74 4.86
CA GLU A 108 6.07 2.14 6.10
C GLU A 108 5.29 2.66 7.30
N ASN A 109 4.99 1.78 8.24
CA ASN A 109 4.60 2.15 9.59
C ASN A 109 5.88 2.42 10.41
N PRO A 110 6.19 3.69 10.75
CA PRO A 110 7.41 4.01 11.49
C PRO A 110 7.29 3.68 12.99
N SER A 111 6.10 3.34 13.48
CA SER A 111 5.89 3.05 14.90
C SER A 111 6.43 1.68 15.29
N HIS A 112 7.14 1.63 16.41
CA HIS A 112 7.63 0.38 17.03
C HIS A 112 6.68 -0.17 18.09
N THR A 113 5.54 0.48 18.36
CA THR A 113 4.62 0.10 19.44
C THR A 113 3.15 0.12 19.04
N GLU A 114 2.82 0.66 17.85
CA GLU A 114 1.44 0.84 17.41
C GLU A 114 1.27 0.38 15.97
N GLY A 115 0.12 -0.24 15.69
CA GLY A 115 -0.29 -0.61 14.33
C GLY A 115 -0.92 0.57 13.58
N THR A 116 -0.65 0.64 12.28
CA THR A 116 -1.21 1.65 11.37
C THR A 116 -2.20 1.01 10.41
N ILE A 117 -3.27 1.73 10.07
CA ILE A 117 -4.33 1.21 9.20
C ILE A 117 -4.68 2.25 8.14
N THR A 118 -4.87 1.76 6.92
CA THR A 118 -4.97 2.60 5.72
C THR A 118 -6.06 2.09 4.80
N LEU A 119 -6.71 3.01 4.10
CA LEU A 119 -7.66 2.73 3.04
C LEU A 119 -6.99 2.99 1.69
N HIS A 120 -7.02 2.00 0.81
CA HIS A 120 -6.47 2.09 -0.54
C HIS A 120 -7.57 1.93 -1.58
N LEU A 121 -7.53 2.77 -2.61
CA LEU A 121 -8.40 2.69 -3.78
C LEU A 121 -7.52 2.62 -5.04
N TYR A 122 -7.65 1.53 -5.79
CA TYR A 122 -6.94 1.30 -7.05
C TYR A 122 -7.88 1.33 -8.25
N ILE A 123 -7.52 2.08 -9.30
CA ILE A 123 -8.34 2.26 -10.52
C ILE A 123 -7.43 2.25 -11.76
N PRO A 124 -7.55 1.30 -12.70
CA PRO A 124 -8.29 0.04 -12.61
C PRO A 124 -7.77 -0.89 -11.50
N PRO A 125 -8.46 -2.00 -11.19
CA PRO A 125 -7.91 -3.03 -10.32
C PRO A 125 -6.78 -3.79 -11.04
N PHE A 126 -5.81 -4.28 -10.25
CA PHE A 126 -4.73 -5.14 -10.71
C PHE A 126 -4.44 -6.25 -9.69
N ASP A 127 -3.80 -7.32 -10.13
CA ASP A 127 -3.43 -8.50 -9.33
C ASP A 127 -1.93 -8.75 -9.25
N HIS A 128 -1.12 -7.89 -9.85
CA HIS A 128 0.33 -7.94 -9.82
C HIS A 128 0.93 -6.54 -9.78
N CYS A 129 2.15 -6.43 -9.28
CA CYS A 129 2.97 -5.24 -9.44
C CYS A 129 4.44 -5.63 -9.56
N ASN A 130 5.27 -4.66 -9.88
CA ASN A 130 6.71 -4.81 -9.84
C ASN A 130 7.26 -4.29 -8.52
N VAL A 131 8.14 -5.06 -7.90
CA VAL A 131 8.92 -4.62 -6.74
C VAL A 131 10.38 -4.43 -7.11
N PHE A 132 11.00 -3.43 -6.51
CA PHE A 132 12.34 -2.99 -6.84
C PHE A 132 13.26 -3.16 -5.63
N ASN A 133 14.45 -3.70 -5.88
CA ASN A 133 15.49 -3.74 -4.88
C ASN A 133 16.13 -2.36 -4.72
N GLU A 134 16.16 -1.84 -3.49
CA GLU A 134 16.65 -0.48 -3.21
C GLU A 134 18.12 -0.25 -3.58
N ARG A 135 18.98 -1.28 -3.54
CA ARG A 135 20.42 -1.13 -3.77
C ARG A 135 20.85 -1.36 -5.21
N THR A 136 20.11 -2.17 -5.94
CA THR A 136 20.52 -2.72 -7.24
C THR A 136 19.56 -2.39 -8.37
N SER A 137 18.46 -1.68 -8.08
CA SER A 137 17.34 -1.37 -8.98
C SER A 137 16.64 -2.57 -9.64
N ARG A 138 17.12 -3.80 -9.37
CA ARG A 138 16.56 -5.04 -9.92
C ARG A 138 15.07 -5.15 -9.60
N MET A 139 14.31 -5.42 -10.63
CA MET A 139 12.86 -5.53 -10.60
C MET A 139 12.43 -7.00 -10.58
N ASN A 140 11.43 -7.32 -9.76
CA ASN A 140 10.72 -8.60 -9.80
C ASN A 140 9.23 -8.36 -9.88
N LYS A 141 8.55 -9.08 -10.78
CA LYS A 141 7.10 -9.09 -10.86
C LYS A 141 6.54 -9.99 -9.76
N ILE A 142 5.61 -9.48 -8.96
CA ILE A 142 4.96 -10.24 -7.89
C ILE A 142 3.44 -10.29 -8.10
N LYS A 143 2.84 -11.43 -7.75
CA LYS A 143 1.38 -11.57 -7.67
C LYS A 143 0.93 -11.08 -6.30
N MET A 144 -0.04 -10.19 -6.30
CA MET A 144 -0.61 -9.61 -5.10
C MET A 144 -1.79 -10.46 -4.61
N THR A 145 -1.75 -10.86 -3.35
CA THR A 145 -2.83 -11.64 -2.72
C THR A 145 -3.66 -10.79 -1.76
N PHE A 146 -4.86 -11.24 -1.45
CA PHE A 146 -5.68 -10.69 -0.38
C PHE A 146 -5.58 -11.60 0.83
N HIS A 147 -5.38 -11.03 2.01
CA HIS A 147 -5.44 -11.77 3.26
C HIS A 147 -6.88 -12.10 3.65
N SER A 148 -7.79 -11.15 3.44
CA SER A 148 -9.24 -11.34 3.61
C SER A 148 -10.02 -10.67 2.49
N VAL A 149 -11.24 -11.16 2.25
CA VAL A 149 -12.22 -10.59 1.32
C VAL A 149 -13.53 -10.41 2.08
N ARG A 150 -14.06 -9.18 2.05
CA ARG A 150 -15.32 -8.82 2.73
C ARG A 150 -15.35 -9.23 4.21
N GLY A 151 -14.19 -9.09 4.89
CA GLY A 151 -14.00 -9.41 6.31
C GLY A 151 -13.76 -10.90 6.62
N GLN A 152 -13.82 -11.78 5.61
CA GLN A 152 -13.56 -13.22 5.77
C GLN A 152 -12.15 -13.55 5.30
N LEU A 153 -11.40 -14.31 6.13
CA LEU A 153 -10.05 -14.74 5.76
C LEU A 153 -10.10 -15.59 4.49
N THR A 154 -9.15 -15.33 3.59
CA THR A 154 -8.92 -16.23 2.47
C THR A 154 -8.32 -17.53 3.00
N ARG A 155 -8.76 -18.66 2.43
CA ARG A 155 -8.08 -19.93 2.70
C ARG A 155 -6.75 -19.87 1.97
N ASN A 156 -5.64 -20.06 2.68
CA ASN A 156 -4.34 -20.19 2.04
C ASN A 156 -4.45 -21.31 1.00
N GLU A 157 -4.25 -20.98 -0.27
CA GLU A 157 -3.87 -21.95 -1.31
C GLU A 157 -2.35 -22.12 -1.30
#